data_AF-A0A7S9KZP8-F1
#
_entry.id   AF-A0A7S9KZP8-F1
#
_cell.length_a   1.000
_cell.length_b   1.000
_cell.length_c   1.000
_cell.angle_alpha   90.00
_cell.angle_beta   90.00
_cell.angle_gamma   90.00
#
_symmetry.space_group_name_H-M   'P 1'
#
loop_
_entity.id
_entity.type
_entity.pdbx_description
1 polymer ?
#
loop_
_entity_poly.entity_id
_entity_poly.type
_entity_poly.pdbx_seq_one_letter_code
_entity_poly.pdbx_strand_id
1 'polypeptide(L)'
;MEDLFPSSVQVFTSQSELSEDKTIPQAILKVTDPSPNTVFVFDRGVSSRKTFAAIDERDWNFVTRMKTNARYHRLEELELPESLLMDNMVIRSDELVELYDRNSKRLPNKFRLVKGLNAKGKEFFLLSNMLDTPVWEIIDIYKKRWDIEVFFRFIKQELNFNHFMSTNTNGIKIILYMTLILSMLILIYKKSNKTGYKTAKRRISMELDDLVTIQIVIACGGNPDLVFRGP
;
A
#
# COMPACT_ATOMS: atom_id res chain seq x y z
N MET A 1 9.88 -9.25 -6.44
CA MET A 1 9.15 -8.42 -5.46
C MET A 1 10.17 -7.41 -4.96
N GLU A 2 10.21 -6.24 -5.59
CA GLU A 2 10.83 -5.07 -4.97
C GLU A 2 10.01 -4.81 -3.72
N ASP A 3 10.63 -4.99 -2.55
CA ASP A 3 9.89 -4.99 -1.29
C ASP A 3 9.44 -3.56 -0.99
N LEU A 4 8.12 -3.32 -1.06
CA LEU A 4 7.52 -2.10 -0.58
C LEU A 4 7.64 -2.04 0.95
N PHE A 5 8.75 -1.49 1.42
CA PHE A 5 8.87 -1.08 2.81
C PHE A 5 8.08 0.21 3.04
N PRO A 6 7.49 0.40 4.24
CA PRO A 6 6.92 1.68 4.61
C PRO A 6 7.98 2.78 4.46
N SER A 7 7.75 3.72 3.54
CA SER A 7 8.67 4.84 3.27
C SER A 7 8.24 6.13 3.96
N SER A 8 6.93 6.31 4.18
CA SER A 8 6.37 7.48 4.84
C SER A 8 5.14 7.09 5.67
N VAL A 9 4.87 7.87 6.71
CA VAL A 9 3.76 7.66 7.63
C VAL A 9 3.18 9.01 8.01
N GLN A 10 1.86 9.12 7.92
CA GLN A 10 1.14 10.29 8.40
C GLN A 10 0.09 9.87 9.43
N VAL A 11 0.13 10.51 10.59
CA VAL A 11 -0.84 10.32 11.67
C VAL A 11 -1.82 11.48 11.64
N PHE A 12 -3.10 11.15 11.62
CA PHE A 12 -4.22 12.08 11.66
C PHE A 12 -4.96 11.91 12.99
N THR A 13 -5.44 13.00 13.59
CA THR A 13 -5.97 12.99 14.97
C THR A 13 -7.33 13.67 15.11
N SER A 14 -7.85 14.32 14.07
CA SER A 14 -9.15 14.98 14.10
C SER A 14 -10.26 14.08 13.56
N GLN A 15 -11.48 14.28 14.04
CA GLN A 15 -12.66 13.53 13.59
C GLN A 15 -12.86 13.61 12.07
N SER A 16 -12.56 14.76 11.48
CA SER A 16 -12.74 14.99 10.05
C SER A 16 -11.79 14.16 9.17
N GLU A 17 -10.69 13.68 9.74
CA GLU A 17 -9.66 12.88 9.10
C GLU A 17 -9.93 11.37 9.17
N LEU A 18 -11.07 10.95 9.74
CA LEU A 18 -11.56 9.58 9.53
C LEU A 18 -11.97 9.31 8.08
N SER A 19 -12.11 10.36 7.27
CA SER A 19 -12.45 10.27 5.85
C SER A 19 -11.21 9.97 5.01
N GLU A 20 -11.17 8.77 4.42
CA GLU A 20 -10.13 8.36 3.46
C GLU A 20 -10.04 9.32 2.25
N ASP A 21 -11.18 9.88 1.82
CA ASP A 21 -11.29 10.87 0.75
C ASP A 21 -10.54 12.19 1.06
N LYS A 22 -10.14 12.39 2.32
CA LYS A 22 -9.31 13.52 2.76
C LYS A 22 -7.89 13.09 3.06
N THR A 23 -7.71 12.01 3.81
CA THR A 23 -6.40 11.64 4.36
C THR A 23 -5.46 10.99 3.37
N ILE A 24 -5.96 10.08 2.52
CA ILE A 24 -5.13 9.43 1.50
C ILE A 24 -4.59 10.46 0.50
N PRO A 25 -5.40 11.38 -0.06
CA PRO A 25 -4.88 12.46 -0.90
C PRO A 25 -3.80 13.29 -0.20
N GLN A 26 -4.03 13.67 1.06
CA GLN A 26 -3.05 14.45 1.82
C GLN A 26 -1.73 13.69 2.03
N ALA A 27 -1.79 12.38 2.27
CA ALA A 27 -0.61 11.54 2.41
C ALA A 27 0.16 11.42 1.08
N ILE A 28 -0.54 11.17 -0.03
CA ILE A 28 0.05 11.08 -1.37
C ILE A 28 0.73 12.42 -1.72
N LEU A 29 0.01 13.53 -1.59
CA LEU A 29 0.49 14.84 -2.01
C LEU A 29 1.64 15.40 -1.15
N LYS A 30 1.94 14.76 -0.02
CA LYS A 30 3.08 15.07 0.85
C LYS A 30 4.35 14.26 0.53
N VAL A 31 4.24 13.23 -0.32
CA VAL A 31 5.43 12.51 -0.80
C VAL A 31 6.31 13.50 -1.58
N THR A 32 7.58 13.56 -1.23
CA THR A 32 8.58 14.38 -1.92
C THR A 32 9.36 13.50 -2.89
N ASP A 33 9.59 14.03 -4.09
CA ASP A 33 10.43 13.42 -5.14
C ASP A 33 10.17 11.92 -5.36
N PRO A 34 8.92 11.51 -5.66
CA PRO A 34 8.69 10.14 -6.07
C PRO A 34 9.52 9.83 -7.33
N SER A 35 10.04 8.60 -7.42
CA SER A 35 10.70 8.13 -8.63
C SER A 35 9.75 8.31 -9.84
N PRO A 36 10.25 8.66 -11.04
CA PRO A 36 9.41 8.86 -12.22
C PRO A 36 8.46 7.69 -12.54
N ASN A 37 8.85 6.47 -12.17
CA ASN A 37 8.05 5.25 -12.38
C ASN A 37 7.16 4.89 -11.19
N THR A 38 6.97 5.80 -10.23
CA THR A 38 6.12 5.55 -9.05
C THR A 38 4.67 5.58 -9.45
N VAL A 39 3.92 4.53 -9.11
CA VAL A 39 2.48 4.47 -9.32
C VAL A 39 1.76 4.42 -7.97
N PHE A 40 0.96 5.44 -7.68
CA PHE A 40 0.15 5.49 -6.48
C PHE A 40 -1.10 4.61 -6.62
N VAL A 41 -1.23 3.62 -5.74
CA VAL A 41 -2.37 2.69 -5.76
C VAL A 41 -3.23 2.88 -4.52
N PHE A 42 -4.53 3.12 -4.72
CA PHE A 42 -5.48 3.31 -3.61
C PHE A 42 -6.89 2.83 -3.96
N ASP A 43 -7.67 2.40 -2.95
CA ASP A 43 -9.02 1.87 -3.14
C ASP A 43 -10.08 2.96 -3.30
N ARG A 44 -11.34 2.54 -3.43
CA ARG A 44 -12.56 3.35 -3.63
C ARG A 44 -12.87 4.37 -2.54
N GLY A 45 -12.11 4.37 -1.44
CA GLY A 45 -12.23 5.36 -0.37
C GLY A 45 -11.89 6.77 -0.83
N VAL A 46 -11.03 6.90 -1.84
CA VAL A 46 -10.76 8.16 -2.53
C VAL A 46 -11.67 8.27 -3.75
N SER A 47 -12.54 9.25 -3.70
CA SER A 47 -13.53 9.58 -4.73
C SER A 47 -13.44 11.04 -5.20
N SER A 48 -12.63 11.87 -4.57
CA SER A 48 -12.40 13.26 -4.95
C SER A 48 -11.74 13.35 -6.33
N ARG A 49 -12.48 13.86 -7.32
CA ARG A 49 -11.95 14.06 -8.68
C ARG A 49 -10.90 15.15 -8.73
N LYS A 50 -11.00 16.15 -7.84
CA LYS A 50 -9.96 17.16 -7.65
C LYS A 50 -8.63 16.54 -7.24
N THR A 51 -8.66 15.46 -6.45
CA THR A 51 -7.45 14.73 -6.10
C THR A 51 -6.83 14.07 -7.32
N PHE A 52 -7.63 13.42 -8.17
CA PHE A 52 -7.11 12.77 -9.38
C PHE A 52 -6.47 13.79 -10.31
N ALA A 53 -7.12 14.93 -10.53
CA ALA A 53 -6.54 16.05 -11.28
C ALA A 53 -5.24 16.58 -10.64
N ALA A 54 -5.19 16.74 -9.32
CA ALA A 54 -3.99 17.23 -8.64
C ALA A 54 -2.80 16.25 -8.69
N ILE A 55 -3.06 14.94 -8.74
CA ILE A 55 -2.01 13.92 -8.94
C ILE A 55 -1.52 13.98 -10.40
N ASP A 56 -2.45 14.08 -11.34
CA ASP A 56 -2.18 14.17 -12.78
C ASP A 56 -1.39 15.44 -13.15
N GLU A 57 -1.76 16.59 -12.60
CA GLU A 57 -1.05 17.88 -12.78
C GLU A 57 0.40 17.86 -12.26
N ARG A 58 0.76 16.89 -11.42
CA ARG A 58 2.13 16.69 -10.92
C ARG A 58 2.92 15.68 -11.75
N ASP A 59 2.34 15.18 -12.84
CA ASP A 59 2.92 14.11 -13.66
C ASP A 59 3.19 12.83 -12.85
N TRP A 60 2.32 12.57 -11.86
CA TRP A 60 2.41 11.37 -11.03
C TRP A 60 1.41 10.33 -11.51
N ASN A 61 1.86 9.08 -11.61
CA ASN A 61 1.01 7.99 -12.06
C ASN A 61 0.14 7.46 -10.91
N PHE A 62 -1.11 7.10 -11.21
CA PHE A 62 -1.96 6.42 -10.24
C PHE A 62 -2.85 5.34 -10.86
N VAL A 63 -3.27 4.38 -10.03
CA VAL A 63 -4.35 3.45 -10.33
C VAL A 63 -5.28 3.37 -9.12
N THR A 64 -6.56 3.61 -9.36
CA THR A 64 -7.58 3.53 -8.31
C THR A 64 -8.82 2.81 -8.79
N ARG A 65 -9.64 2.36 -7.84
CA ARG A 65 -10.94 1.79 -8.15
C ARG A 65 -12.02 2.85 -8.03
N MET A 66 -12.79 3.01 -9.10
CA MET A 66 -13.93 3.90 -9.16
C MET A 66 -15.22 3.16 -8.74
N LYS A 67 -16.21 3.91 -8.21
CA LYS A 67 -17.56 3.37 -8.02
C LYS A 67 -18.21 3.13 -9.39
N THR A 68 -18.90 2.01 -9.56
CA THR A 68 -19.54 1.62 -10.84
C THR A 68 -20.68 2.56 -11.24
N ASN A 69 -21.27 3.28 -10.28
CA ASN A 69 -22.30 4.29 -10.52
C ASN A 69 -21.73 5.72 -10.69
N ALA A 70 -20.41 5.88 -10.82
CA ALA A 70 -19.82 7.20 -11.00
C ALA A 70 -20.16 7.75 -12.39
N ARG A 71 -20.47 9.05 -12.44
CA ARG A 71 -20.68 9.78 -13.70
C ARG A 71 -19.34 10.15 -14.34
N TYR A 72 -19.24 9.96 -15.64
CA TYR A 72 -18.09 10.32 -16.48
C TYR A 72 -18.59 10.57 -17.91
N HIS A 73 -17.79 11.25 -18.72
CA HIS A 73 -18.02 11.46 -20.14
C HIS A 73 -17.03 10.63 -20.93
N ARG A 74 -17.52 9.68 -21.73
CA ARG A 74 -16.66 8.88 -22.61
C ARG A 74 -16.27 9.70 -23.82
N LEU A 75 -14.97 9.84 -24.05
CA LEU A 75 -14.40 10.48 -25.24
C LEU A 75 -14.15 9.46 -26.35
N GLU A 76 -13.52 8.35 -26.00
CA GLU A 76 -13.06 7.34 -26.95
C GLU A 76 -13.10 5.95 -26.30
N GLU A 77 -13.30 4.93 -27.13
CA GLU A 77 -13.16 3.53 -26.75
C GLU A 77 -11.83 3.03 -27.31
N LEU A 78 -10.98 2.53 -26.42
CA LEU A 78 -9.63 2.07 -26.75
C LEU A 78 -9.68 0.61 -27.22
N GLU A 79 -8.71 0.22 -28.03
CA GLU A 79 -8.59 -1.17 -28.47
C GLU A 79 -8.35 -2.11 -27.28
N LEU A 80 -9.18 -3.14 -27.20
CA LEU A 80 -9.03 -4.19 -26.20
C LEU A 80 -8.00 -5.22 -26.68
N PRO A 81 -7.22 -5.81 -25.76
CA PRO A 81 -6.35 -6.93 -26.09
C PRO A 81 -7.18 -8.16 -26.54
N GLU A 82 -6.58 -9.02 -27.37
CA GLU A 82 -7.23 -10.26 -27.85
C GLU A 82 -7.72 -11.16 -26.71
N SER A 83 -6.94 -11.25 -25.62
CA SER A 83 -7.37 -11.93 -24.41
C SER A 83 -8.03 -10.97 -23.43
N LEU A 84 -9.35 -11.13 -23.29
CA LEU A 84 -10.15 -10.41 -22.30
C LEU A 84 -10.12 -11.08 -20.92
N LEU A 85 -9.57 -12.29 -20.80
CA LEU A 85 -9.48 -13.02 -19.54
C LEU A 85 -8.10 -12.82 -18.90
N MET A 86 -8.08 -12.27 -17.69
CA MET A 86 -6.87 -12.08 -16.88
C MET A 86 -7.14 -12.49 -15.44
N ASP A 87 -6.50 -13.55 -14.95
CA ASP A 87 -6.61 -14.02 -13.56
C ASP A 87 -8.07 -14.12 -13.05
N ASN A 88 -8.94 -14.74 -13.85
CA ASN A 88 -10.38 -14.87 -13.57
C ASN A 88 -11.16 -13.54 -13.57
N MET A 89 -10.59 -12.47 -14.13
CA MET A 89 -11.28 -11.21 -14.43
C MET A 89 -11.52 -11.13 -15.93
N VAL A 90 -12.71 -10.67 -16.33
CA VAL A 90 -13.07 -10.46 -17.73
C VAL A 90 -13.14 -8.97 -18.00
N ILE A 91 -12.26 -8.46 -18.85
CA ILE A 91 -12.29 -7.08 -19.30
C ILE A 91 -13.38 -6.91 -20.35
N ARG A 92 -14.17 -5.85 -20.18
CA ARG A 92 -15.35 -5.57 -21.00
C ARG A 92 -15.18 -4.32 -21.83
N SER A 93 -14.42 -3.36 -21.34
CA SER A 93 -14.26 -2.06 -21.98
C SER A 93 -13.03 -1.36 -21.43
N ASP A 94 -12.40 -0.57 -22.28
CA ASP A 94 -11.29 0.31 -21.96
C ASP A 94 -11.56 1.64 -22.66
N GLU A 95 -11.64 2.72 -21.88
CA GLU A 95 -12.19 3.99 -22.37
C GLU A 95 -11.32 5.16 -21.96
N LEU A 96 -11.14 6.12 -22.87
CA LEU A 96 -10.67 7.45 -22.52
C LEU A 96 -11.86 8.28 -22.06
N VAL A 97 -11.78 8.85 -20.86
CA VAL A 97 -12.89 9.54 -20.20
C VAL A 97 -12.48 10.87 -19.58
N GLU A 98 -13.45 11.77 -19.49
CA GLU A 98 -13.41 12.96 -18.63
C GLU A 98 -14.31 12.75 -17.42
N LEU A 99 -13.89 13.26 -16.26
CA LEU A 99 -14.69 13.16 -15.04
C LEU A 99 -15.45 14.45 -14.77
N TYR A 100 -16.57 14.31 -14.07
CA TYR A 100 -17.33 15.46 -13.56
C TYR A 100 -16.93 15.80 -12.12
N ASP A 101 -16.83 17.08 -11.82
CA ASP A 101 -16.70 17.57 -10.46
C ASP A 101 -18.03 17.49 -9.68
N ARG A 102 -18.03 17.97 -8.43
CA ARG A 102 -19.23 17.99 -7.58
C ARG A 102 -20.34 18.90 -8.11
N ASN A 103 -20.01 19.87 -8.95
CA ASN A 103 -20.95 20.81 -9.57
C ASN A 103 -21.38 20.37 -10.98
N SER A 104 -21.11 19.11 -11.35
CA SER A 104 -21.37 18.56 -12.70
C SER A 104 -20.62 19.29 -13.83
N LYS A 105 -19.54 20.00 -13.52
CA LYS A 105 -18.64 20.58 -14.53
C LYS A 105 -17.63 19.53 -14.97
N ARG A 106 -17.35 19.45 -16.26
CA ARG A 106 -16.30 18.59 -16.82
C ARG A 106 -14.93 19.08 -16.34
N LEU A 107 -14.10 18.15 -15.87
CA LEU A 107 -12.68 18.38 -15.64
C LEU A 107 -11.91 18.25 -16.97
N PRO A 108 -10.88 19.07 -17.20
CA PRO A 108 -10.12 19.04 -18.45
C PRO A 108 -9.19 17.83 -18.56
N ASN A 109 -8.81 17.22 -17.43
CA ASN A 109 -7.94 16.05 -17.40
C ASN A 109 -8.64 14.84 -18.02
N LYS A 110 -7.89 14.13 -18.87
CA LYS A 110 -8.33 12.88 -19.49
C LYS A 110 -7.75 11.72 -18.69
N PHE A 111 -8.60 10.72 -18.43
CA PHE A 111 -8.21 9.53 -17.70
C PHE A 111 -8.60 8.29 -18.49
N ARG A 112 -7.93 7.19 -18.20
CA ARG A 112 -8.28 5.86 -18.70
C ARG A 112 -9.17 5.13 -17.70
N LEU A 113 -10.27 4.57 -18.19
CA LEU A 113 -11.26 3.84 -17.42
C LEU A 113 -11.38 2.40 -17.94
N VAL A 114 -10.79 1.47 -17.21
CA VAL A 114 -10.89 0.02 -17.48
C VAL A 114 -12.09 -0.55 -16.74
N LYS A 115 -12.96 -1.26 -17.44
CA LYS A 115 -14.15 -1.90 -16.88
C LYS A 115 -14.09 -3.41 -17.08
N GLY A 116 -14.49 -4.15 -16.05
CA GLY A 116 -14.56 -5.60 -16.16
C GLY A 116 -15.44 -6.24 -15.09
N LEU A 117 -15.50 -7.56 -15.15
CA LEU A 117 -16.14 -8.43 -14.17
C LEU A 117 -15.08 -9.21 -13.43
N ASN A 118 -15.19 -9.31 -12.10
CA ASN A 118 -14.34 -10.21 -11.34
C ASN A 118 -14.85 -11.67 -11.44
N ALA A 119 -14.11 -12.61 -10.84
CA ALA A 119 -14.46 -14.04 -10.81
C ALA A 119 -15.86 -14.36 -10.25
N LYS A 120 -16.47 -13.43 -9.50
CA LYS A 120 -17.82 -13.57 -8.93
C LYS A 120 -18.90 -12.90 -9.79
N GLY A 121 -18.56 -12.45 -11.01
CA GLY A 121 -19.46 -11.73 -11.90
C GLY A 121 -19.78 -10.29 -11.45
N LYS A 122 -19.03 -9.74 -10.48
CA LYS A 122 -19.25 -8.37 -10.00
C LYS A 122 -18.42 -7.37 -10.80
N GLU A 123 -19.07 -6.31 -11.25
CA GLU A 123 -18.41 -5.21 -11.96
C GLU A 123 -17.36 -4.49 -11.11
N PHE A 124 -16.29 -4.07 -11.78
CA PHE A 124 -15.27 -3.20 -11.23
C PHE A 124 -14.81 -2.22 -12.30
N PHE A 125 -14.57 -0.98 -11.88
CA PHE A 125 -14.04 0.11 -12.70
C PHE A 125 -12.69 0.51 -12.12
N LEU A 126 -11.62 0.47 -12.92
CA LEU A 126 -10.30 0.99 -12.57
C LEU A 126 -10.07 2.28 -13.34
N LEU A 127 -9.61 3.31 -12.66
CA LEU A 127 -9.29 4.62 -13.20
C LEU A 127 -7.78 4.85 -13.06
N SER A 128 -7.16 5.34 -14.12
CA SER A 128 -5.73 5.68 -14.16
C SER A 128 -5.48 6.87 -15.09
N ASN A 129 -4.36 7.56 -14.91
CA ASN A 129 -3.82 8.53 -15.88
C ASN A 129 -2.72 7.93 -16.77
N MET A 130 -2.39 6.65 -16.62
CA MET A 130 -1.41 5.95 -17.47
C MET A 130 -2.06 5.55 -18.81
N LEU A 131 -2.09 6.49 -19.75
CA LEU A 131 -2.85 6.34 -21.01
C LEU A 131 -2.25 5.31 -21.95
N ASP A 132 -0.92 5.21 -22.02
CA ASP A 132 -0.20 4.33 -22.95
C ASP A 132 0.14 2.95 -22.37
N THR A 133 -0.14 2.73 -21.08
CA THR A 133 0.21 1.50 -20.38
C THR A 133 -0.78 0.39 -20.71
N PRO A 134 -0.35 -0.83 -21.02
CA PRO A 134 -1.28 -1.90 -21.33
C PRO A 134 -2.31 -2.21 -20.23
N VAL A 135 -3.52 -2.61 -20.62
CA VAL A 135 -4.63 -2.88 -19.67
C VAL A 135 -4.24 -3.89 -18.59
N TRP A 136 -3.51 -4.95 -18.96
CA TRP A 136 -3.07 -5.99 -18.01
C TRP A 136 -2.17 -5.44 -16.93
N GLU A 137 -1.30 -4.49 -17.27
CA GLU A 137 -0.38 -3.85 -16.33
C GLU A 137 -1.14 -2.95 -15.35
N ILE A 138 -2.15 -2.19 -15.80
CA ILE A 138 -3.04 -1.42 -14.92
C ILE A 138 -3.73 -2.35 -13.89
N ILE A 139 -4.20 -3.51 -14.35
CA ILE A 139 -4.85 -4.50 -13.48
C ILE A 139 -3.87 -5.08 -12.47
N ASP A 140 -2.67 -5.47 -12.91
CA ASP A 140 -1.65 -6.05 -12.05
C ASP A 140 -1.11 -5.05 -11.02
N ILE A 141 -0.94 -3.79 -11.40
CA ILE A 141 -0.65 -2.70 -10.48
C ILE A 141 -1.75 -2.58 -9.43
N TYR A 142 -3.03 -2.56 -9.83
CA TYR A 142 -4.13 -2.47 -8.86
C TYR A 142 -4.17 -3.68 -7.91
N LYS A 143 -3.79 -4.88 -8.37
CA LYS A 143 -3.71 -6.08 -7.50
C LYS A 143 -2.69 -5.92 -6.37
N LYS A 144 -1.62 -5.15 -6.56
CA LYS A 144 -0.64 -4.85 -5.48
C LYS A 144 -1.26 -4.16 -4.27
N ARG A 145 -2.44 -3.54 -4.42
CA ARG A 145 -3.23 -3.03 -3.29
C ARG A 145 -3.48 -4.10 -2.22
N TRP A 146 -3.64 -5.39 -2.56
CA TRP A 146 -3.85 -6.43 -1.56
C TRP A 146 -2.65 -6.61 -0.60
N ASP A 147 -1.45 -6.24 -1.03
CA ASP A 147 -0.24 -6.35 -0.22
C ASP A 147 -0.33 -5.48 1.04
N ILE A 148 -1.03 -4.33 1.00
CA ILE A 148 -1.23 -3.48 2.19
C ILE A 148 -2.13 -4.17 3.22
N GLU A 149 -3.12 -4.94 2.79
CA GLU A 149 -4.00 -5.69 3.70
C GLU A 149 -3.25 -6.83 4.37
N VAL A 150 -2.38 -7.52 3.60
CA VAL A 150 -1.51 -8.57 4.13
C VAL A 150 -0.51 -7.97 5.12
N PHE A 151 0.06 -6.81 4.82
CA PHE A 151 0.97 -6.09 5.70
C PHE A 151 0.30 -5.66 7.02
N PHE A 152 -0.89 -5.04 6.97
CA PHE A 152 -1.62 -4.68 8.18
C PHE A 152 -2.06 -5.89 8.98
N ARG A 153 -2.42 -7.01 8.33
CA ARG A 153 -2.71 -8.27 9.01
C ARG A 153 -1.48 -8.78 9.77
N PHE A 154 -0.32 -8.77 9.12
CA PHE A 154 0.95 -9.14 9.73
C PHE A 154 1.26 -8.28 10.96
N ILE A 155 1.23 -6.95 10.84
CA ILE A 155 1.54 -6.05 11.96
C ILE A 155 0.56 -6.23 13.13
N LYS A 156 -0.74 -6.35 12.85
CA LYS A 156 -1.76 -6.54 13.90
C LYS A 156 -1.61 -7.88 14.63
N GLN A 157 -1.35 -8.96 13.90
CA GLN A 157 -1.28 -10.31 14.47
C GLN A 157 0.07 -10.62 15.12
N GLU A 158 1.17 -10.19 14.50
CA GLU A 158 2.50 -10.59 14.93
C GLU A 158 3.20 -9.54 15.78
N LEU A 159 2.85 -8.26 15.66
CA LEU A 159 3.50 -7.17 16.40
C LEU A 159 2.61 -6.52 17.45
N ASN A 160 1.44 -7.11 17.74
CA ASN A 160 0.49 -6.63 18.77
C ASN A 160 0.08 -5.16 18.62
N PHE A 161 0.03 -4.64 17.38
CA PHE A 161 -0.31 -3.24 17.10
C PHE A 161 -1.73 -2.82 17.51
N ASN A 162 -2.56 -3.73 18.01
CA ASN A 162 -3.92 -3.44 18.46
C ASN A 162 -3.99 -2.79 19.86
N HIS A 163 -2.89 -2.79 20.63
CA HIS A 163 -2.88 -2.28 22.01
C HIS A 163 -1.84 -1.18 22.18
N PHE A 164 -2.28 0.08 22.08
CA PHE A 164 -1.43 1.22 22.39
C PHE A 164 -1.27 1.39 23.90
N MET A 165 -0.02 1.50 24.36
CA MET A 165 0.32 1.74 25.77
C MET A 165 0.20 3.21 26.19
N SER A 166 -0.11 4.10 25.25
CA SER A 166 -0.27 5.55 25.49
C SER A 166 -1.38 6.11 24.63
N THR A 167 -2.12 7.07 25.18
CA THR A 167 -3.16 7.85 24.48
C THR A 167 -2.65 9.20 23.99
N ASN A 168 -1.42 9.59 24.35
CA ASN A 168 -0.77 10.79 23.82
C ASN A 168 -0.32 10.53 22.38
N THR A 169 -0.57 11.48 21.48
CA THR A 169 -0.13 11.45 20.08
C THR A 169 1.34 11.09 19.92
N ASN A 170 2.24 11.61 20.78
CA ASN A 170 3.66 11.27 20.72
C ASN A 170 3.93 9.81 21.08
N GLY A 171 3.27 9.29 22.11
CA GLY A 171 3.38 7.87 22.49
C GLY A 171 2.86 6.94 21.40
N ILE A 172 1.74 7.30 20.76
CA ILE A 172 1.19 6.57 19.61
C ILE A 172 2.19 6.57 18.44
N LYS A 173 2.77 7.73 18.11
CA LYS A 173 3.78 7.85 17.03
C LYS A 173 5.02 7.01 17.32
N ILE A 174 5.52 7.00 18.55
CA ILE A 174 6.67 6.17 18.95
C ILE A 174 6.35 4.69 18.75
N ILE A 175 5.23 4.21 19.26
CA ILE A 175 4.82 2.79 19.10
C ILE A 175 4.66 2.45 17.62
N LEU A 176 4.05 3.35 16.83
CA LEU A 176 3.88 3.17 15.39
C LEU A 176 5.22 3.06 14.67
N TYR A 177 6.15 3.99 14.89
CA TYR A 177 7.47 3.96 14.24
C TYR A 177 8.28 2.73 14.66
N MET A 178 8.31 2.39 15.95
CA MET A 178 8.99 1.19 16.44
C MET A 178 8.41 -0.08 15.82
N THR A 179 7.08 -0.16 15.71
CA THR A 179 6.38 -1.29 15.08
C THR A 179 6.75 -1.40 13.60
N LEU A 180 6.76 -0.28 12.87
CA LEU A 180 7.10 -0.27 11.45
C LEU A 180 8.57 -0.64 11.22
N ILE A 181 9.50 -0.11 12.02
CA ILE A 181 10.92 -0.48 11.96
C ILE A 181 11.10 -1.98 12.22
N LEU A 182 10.50 -2.50 13.29
CA LEU A 182 10.55 -3.93 13.60
C LEU A 182 9.94 -4.78 12.47
N SER A 183 8.84 -4.31 11.87
CA SER A 183 8.20 -4.97 10.73
C SER A 183 9.16 -5.09 9.54
N MET A 184 9.92 -4.02 9.24
CA MET A 184 10.92 -4.01 8.18
C MET A 184 12.06 -4.99 8.46
N LEU A 185 12.58 -5.00 9.69
CA LEU A 185 13.63 -5.94 10.11
C LEU A 185 13.19 -7.39 9.95
N ILE A 186 11.97 -7.72 10.37
CA ILE A 186 11.41 -9.08 10.21
C ILE A 186 11.25 -9.45 8.74
N LEU A 187 10.77 -8.53 7.90
CA LEU A 187 10.60 -8.76 6.46
C LEU A 187 11.96 -8.96 5.75
N ILE A 188 12.97 -8.18 6.12
CA ILE A 188 14.35 -8.33 5.62
C ILE A 188 14.90 -9.70 6.04
N TYR A 189 14.82 -10.05 7.34
CA TYR A 189 15.31 -11.34 7.83
C TYR A 189 14.59 -12.53 7.17
N LYS A 190 13.26 -12.43 7.05
CA LYS A 190 12.41 -13.41 6.36
C LYS A 190 12.95 -13.67 4.94
N LYS A 191 13.24 -12.61 4.20
CA LYS A 191 13.75 -12.67 2.82
C LYS A 191 15.15 -13.28 2.77
N SER A 192 16.09 -12.76 3.57
CA SER A 192 17.48 -13.24 3.60
C SER A 192 17.59 -14.71 3.97
N ASN A 193 16.71 -15.19 4.87
CA ASN A 193 16.72 -16.57 5.34
C ASN A 193 15.70 -17.48 4.64
N LYS A 194 14.94 -16.97 3.65
CA LYS A 194 13.87 -17.70 2.94
C LYS A 194 12.89 -18.42 3.88
N THR A 195 12.46 -17.75 4.95
CA THR A 195 11.53 -18.29 5.95
C THR A 195 10.16 -17.59 5.92
N GLY A 196 9.20 -18.04 6.75
CA GLY A 196 7.96 -17.31 7.00
C GLY A 196 8.16 -16.21 8.05
N TYR A 197 7.28 -15.18 8.07
CA TYR A 197 7.41 -14.05 9.00
C TYR A 197 7.32 -14.47 10.48
N LYS A 198 6.56 -15.54 10.80
CA LYS A 198 6.50 -16.11 12.16
C LYS A 198 7.84 -16.70 12.59
N THR A 199 8.46 -17.48 11.71
CA THR A 199 9.78 -18.08 11.95
C THR A 199 10.86 -17.02 12.06
N ALA A 200 10.82 -16.01 11.18
CA ALA A 200 11.72 -14.87 11.22
C ALA A 200 11.63 -14.12 12.55
N LYS A 201 10.42 -13.73 12.98
CA LYS A 201 10.17 -13.10 14.28
C LYS A 201 10.73 -13.94 15.43
N ARG A 202 10.42 -15.24 15.47
CA ARG A 202 10.88 -16.14 16.54
C ARG A 202 12.41 -16.22 16.60
N ARG A 203 13.08 -16.37 15.45
CA ARG A 203 14.54 -16.45 15.38
C ARG A 203 15.19 -15.14 15.80
N ILE A 204 14.69 -14.00 15.33
CA ILE A 204 15.17 -12.68 15.77
C ILE A 204 15.06 -12.55 17.29
N SER A 205 13.94 -12.96 17.90
CA SER A 205 13.79 -12.93 19.35
C SER A 205 14.81 -13.82 20.06
N MET A 206 15.00 -15.06 19.60
CA MET A 206 15.99 -15.99 20.18
C MET A 206 17.41 -15.43 20.07
N GLU A 207 17.81 -14.97 18.88
CA GLU A 207 19.13 -14.38 18.64
C GLU A 207 19.35 -13.13 19.50
N LEU A 208 18.32 -12.31 19.71
CA LEU A 208 18.40 -11.14 20.58
C LEU A 208 18.54 -11.54 22.06
N ASP A 209 17.78 -12.52 22.53
CA ASP A 209 17.86 -13.03 23.91
C ASP A 209 19.25 -13.63 24.20
N ASP A 210 19.81 -14.36 23.24
CA ASP A 210 21.17 -14.89 23.29
C ASP A 210 22.20 -13.75 23.40
N LEU A 211 22.09 -12.73 22.54
CA LEU A 211 22.96 -11.55 22.58
C LEU A 211 22.89 -10.80 23.92
N VAL A 212 21.68 -10.58 24.44
CA VAL A 212 21.49 -9.92 25.75
C VAL A 212 22.12 -10.74 26.86
N THR A 213 21.95 -12.06 26.83
CA THR A 213 22.52 -12.97 27.82
C THR A 213 24.04 -12.95 27.76
N ILE A 214 24.64 -12.96 26.57
CA ILE A 214 26.10 -12.79 26.37
C ILE A 214 26.58 -11.49 27.02
N GLN A 215 25.89 -10.37 26.76
CA GLN A 215 26.27 -9.07 27.34
C GLN A 215 26.19 -9.06 28.87
N ILE A 216 25.17 -9.70 29.45
CA ILE A 216 25.03 -9.84 30.91
C ILE A 216 26.17 -10.66 31.50
N VAL A 217 26.53 -11.79 30.88
CA VAL A 217 27.64 -12.65 31.34
C VAL A 217 28.96 -11.87 31.35
N ILE A 218 29.25 -11.11 30.28
CA ILE A 218 30.44 -10.26 30.20
C ILE A 218 30.42 -9.19 31.29
N ALA A 219 29.30 -8.50 31.48
CA ALA A 219 29.16 -7.45 32.49
C ALA A 219 29.36 -7.97 33.93
N CYS A 220 29.05 -9.24 34.17
CA CYS A 220 29.28 -9.91 35.46
C CYS A 220 30.70 -10.53 35.59
N GLY A 221 31.58 -10.35 34.60
CA GLY A 221 32.95 -10.92 34.60
C GLY A 221 33.04 -12.41 34.25
N GLY A 222 31.96 -13.00 33.71
CA GLY A 222 31.94 -14.38 33.25
C GLY A 222 32.46 -14.55 31.82
N ASN A 223 32.70 -15.79 31.40
CA ASN A 223 33.07 -16.13 30.03
C ASN A 223 31.83 -16.66 29.25
N PRO A 224 31.34 -15.94 28.22
CA PRO A 224 30.20 -16.37 27.40
C PRO A 224 30.37 -17.71 26.68
N ASP A 225 31.61 -18.10 26.34
CA ASP A 225 31.91 -19.34 25.60
C ASP A 225 31.53 -20.60 26.41
N LEU A 226 31.37 -20.48 27.72
CA LEU A 226 30.92 -21.57 28.59
C LEU A 226 29.41 -21.84 28.46
N VAL A 227 28.64 -20.83 28.07
CA VAL A 227 27.16 -20.86 27.98
C VAL A 227 26.71 -21.08 26.54
N PHE A 228 27.32 -20.36 25.60
CA PHE A 228 27.00 -20.44 24.17
C PHE A 228 28.13 -21.17 23.43
N ARG A 229 28.18 -22.50 23.61
CA ARG A 229 29.10 -23.32 22.82
C ARG A 229 28.57 -23.38 21.38
N GLY A 230 29.32 -22.82 20.44
CA GLY A 230 29.05 -22.99 19.01
C GLY A 230 29.03 -24.48 18.61
N PRO A 231 28.40 -24.84 17.49
CA PRO A 231 28.48 -26.18 16.93
C PRO A 231 29.93 -26.59 16.61
#